data_AF-A0A8J8ATS4-F1
#
_entry.id   AF-A0A8J8ATS4-F1
#
_cell.length_a   1.000
_cell.length_b   1.000
_cell.length_c   1.000
_cell.angle_alpha   90.00
_cell.angle_beta   90.00
_cell.angle_gamma   90.00
#
_symmetry.space_group_name_H-M   'P 1'
#
loop_
_entity.id
_entity.type
_entity.pdbx_description
1 polymer ?
#
loop_
_entity_poly.entity_id
_entity_poly.type
_entity_poly.pdbx_seq_one_letter_code
_entity_poly.pdbx_strand_id
1 'polypeptide(L)'
;MAQSLDRLVERQIQKALAEGKLQGLEGEGKPLPDRSGEAFTDMATAVAIRIMAEAGALPEEFKIKKLLEAAKQNYRDAESDDARHVAMALIADLQQRYHIAVEARRRFMSP
;
A
#
# COMPACT_ATOMS: atom_id res chain seq x y z
N MET A 1 35.92 2.45 26.83
CA MET A 1 35.17 3.03 25.69
C MET A 1 33.75 2.45 25.58
N ALA A 2 33.55 1.13 25.62
CA ALA A 2 32.18 0.55 25.57
C ALA A 2 31.35 0.82 26.85
N GLN A 3 31.93 0.64 28.04
CA GLN A 3 31.26 0.83 29.34
C GLN A 3 30.71 2.26 29.57
N SER A 4 31.27 3.28 28.92
CA SER A 4 30.77 4.65 29.00
C SER A 4 29.55 4.86 28.11
N LEU A 5 29.48 4.19 26.95
CA LEU A 5 28.33 4.25 26.06
C LEU A 5 27.13 3.54 26.70
N ASP A 6 27.34 2.36 27.30
CA ASP A 6 26.28 1.61 27.98
C ASP A 6 25.62 2.44 29.10
N ARG A 7 26.42 3.16 29.89
CA ARG A 7 25.92 4.06 30.95
C ARG A 7 25.14 5.25 30.40
N LEU A 8 25.53 5.78 29.24
CA LEU A 8 24.82 6.86 28.58
C LEU A 8 23.48 6.38 28.01
N VAL A 9 23.47 5.20 27.39
CA VAL A 9 22.26 4.55 26.87
C VAL A 9 21.28 4.26 28.01
N GLU A 10 21.75 3.65 29.10
CA GLU A 10 20.91 3.34 30.26
C GLU A 10 20.25 4.59 30.85
N ARG A 11 21.02 5.68 31.02
CA ARG A 11 20.46 6.97 31.49
C ARG A 11 19.38 7.51 30.55
N GLN A 12 19.55 7.34 29.25
CA GLN A 12 18.57 7.80 28.26
C GLN A 12 17.30 6.95 28.30
N ILE A 13 17.42 5.64 28.48
CA ILE A 13 16.28 4.72 28.67
C ILE A 13 15.50 5.08 29.94
N GLN A 14 16.20 5.24 31.07
CA GLN A 14 15.60 5.60 32.36
C GLN A 14 14.86 6.94 32.28
N LYS A 15 15.45 7.93 31.59
CA LYS A 15 14.79 9.21 31.33
C LYS A 15 13.51 9.04 30.51
N ALA A 16 13.54 8.28 29.43
CA ALA A 16 12.37 8.04 28.57
C ALA A 16 11.24 7.30 29.31
N LEU A 17 11.59 6.35 30.19
CA LEU A 17 10.64 5.67 31.08
C LEU A 17 9.98 6.65 32.06
N ALA A 18 10.78 7.48 32.74
CA ALA A 18 10.27 8.47 33.69
C ALA A 18 9.38 9.53 33.03
N GLU A 19 9.68 9.88 31.78
CA GLU A 19 8.88 10.80 30.96
C GLU A 19 7.63 10.13 30.34
N GLY A 20 7.41 8.83 30.57
CA GLY A 20 6.28 8.09 30.01
C GLY A 20 6.34 7.87 28.50
N LYS A 21 7.48 8.15 27.85
CA LYS A 21 7.64 8.08 26.39
C LYS A 21 7.57 6.66 25.81
N LEU A 22 7.67 5.65 26.67
CA LEU A 22 7.59 4.24 26.30
C LEU A 22 6.23 3.62 26.66
N GLN A 23 5.24 4.44 27.04
CA GLN A 23 3.86 4.05 27.35
C GLN A 23 2.88 4.77 26.41
N GLY A 24 1.71 4.18 26.19
CA GLY A 24 0.71 4.63 25.23
C GLY A 24 1.15 4.53 23.77
N LEU A 25 2.12 3.67 23.45
CA LEU A 25 2.62 3.54 22.08
C LEU A 25 1.58 2.90 21.16
N GLU A 26 1.64 3.23 19.87
CA GLU A 26 0.77 2.62 18.88
C GLU A 26 1.00 1.10 18.85
N GLY A 27 -0.05 0.34 19.14
CA GLY A 27 0.01 -1.12 19.21
C GLY A 27 0.47 -1.69 20.55
N GLU A 28 0.62 -0.86 21.59
CA GLU A 28 0.95 -1.35 22.94
C GLU A 28 -0.09 -2.37 23.45
N GLY A 29 0.41 -3.51 23.95
CA GLY A 29 -0.41 -4.63 24.42
C GLY A 29 -1.07 -5.46 23.31
N LYS A 30 -0.91 -5.08 22.03
CA LYS A 30 -1.41 -5.87 20.90
C LYS A 30 -0.34 -6.85 20.42
N PRO A 31 -0.73 -7.99 19.81
CA PRO A 31 0.21 -8.85 19.11
C PRO A 31 1.00 -8.07 18.06
N LEU A 32 2.25 -8.48 17.83
CA LEU A 32 3.00 -7.96 16.69
C LEU A 32 2.21 -8.20 15.40
N PRO A 33 2.21 -7.23 14.47
CA PRO A 33 1.53 -7.40 13.19
C PRO A 33 2.10 -8.61 12.45
N ASP A 34 1.23 -9.38 11.82
CA ASP A 34 1.64 -10.51 10.98
C ASP A 34 2.41 -9.99 9.76
N ARG A 35 3.68 -10.43 9.65
CA ARG A 35 4.60 -10.07 8.56
C ARG A 35 5.07 -11.31 7.79
N SER A 36 4.37 -12.44 7.92
CA SER A 36 4.71 -13.68 7.22
C SER A 36 4.80 -13.50 5.69
N GLY A 37 4.00 -12.59 5.11
CA GLY A 37 4.05 -12.24 3.69
C GLY A 37 5.30 -11.48 3.24
N GLU A 38 6.06 -10.87 4.16
CA GLU A 38 7.30 -10.13 3.86
C GLU A 38 8.55 -11.01 3.96
N ALA A 39 8.44 -12.25 4.46
CA ALA A 39 9.57 -13.12 4.80
C ALA A 39 10.52 -13.44 3.64
N PHE A 40 10.07 -13.30 2.40
CA PHE A 40 10.85 -13.57 1.18
C PHE A 40 11.11 -12.32 0.33
N THR A 41 10.78 -11.14 0.84
CA THR A 41 11.00 -9.85 0.15
C THR A 41 12.23 -9.17 0.72
N ASP A 42 13.01 -8.47 -0.11
CA ASP A 42 14.13 -7.69 0.40
C ASP A 42 13.65 -6.55 1.31
N MET A 43 14.47 -6.19 2.30
CA MET A 43 14.10 -5.20 3.33
C MET A 43 13.77 -3.83 2.75
N ALA A 44 14.40 -3.44 1.64
CA ALA A 44 14.17 -2.14 1.01
C ALA A 44 12.77 -2.10 0.37
N THR A 45 12.40 -3.15 -0.37
CA THR A 45 11.09 -3.30 -0.98
C THR A 45 9.98 -3.40 0.07
N ALA A 46 10.19 -4.18 1.14
CA ALA A 46 9.20 -4.29 2.22
C ALA A 46 8.92 -2.92 2.89
N VAL A 47 9.98 -2.14 3.17
CA VAL A 47 9.84 -0.78 3.73
C VAL A 47 9.18 0.17 2.73
N ALA A 48 9.54 0.12 1.45
CA ALA A 48 8.95 0.99 0.43
C ALA A 48 7.44 0.71 0.25
N ILE A 49 7.04 -0.56 0.19
CA ILE A 49 5.63 -0.97 0.13
C ILE A 49 4.88 -0.51 1.37
N ARG A 50 5.50 -0.64 2.56
CA ARG A 50 4.89 -0.18 3.81
C ARG A 50 4.67 1.33 3.82
N ILE A 51 5.66 2.13 3.43
CA ILE A 51 5.53 3.59 3.35
C ILE A 51 4.40 3.97 2.38
N MET A 52 4.30 3.30 1.23
CA MET A 52 3.20 3.51 0.29
C MET A 52 1.84 3.13 0.89
N ALA A 53 1.75 2.00 1.62
CA ALA A 53 0.52 1.54 2.25
C ALA A 53 0.06 2.45 3.41
N GLU A 54 0.99 2.86 4.28
CA GLU A 54 0.76 3.79 5.40
C GLU A 54 0.33 5.18 4.91
N ALA A 55 0.87 5.64 3.78
CA ALA A 55 0.45 6.88 3.13
C ALA A 55 -0.92 6.78 2.42
N GLY A 56 -1.58 5.62 2.45
CA GLY A 56 -2.85 5.39 1.77
C GLY A 56 -2.75 5.46 0.24
N ALA A 57 -1.55 5.30 -0.31
CA ALA A 57 -1.32 5.33 -1.75
C ALA A 57 -1.90 4.06 -2.38
N LEU A 58 -3.19 4.11 -2.71
CA LEU A 58 -3.84 3.08 -3.52
C LEU A 58 -3.25 3.15 -4.94
N PRO A 59 -2.56 2.10 -5.41
CA PRO A 59 -1.99 2.09 -6.76
C PRO A 59 -3.06 2.39 -7.82
N GLU A 60 -2.67 3.14 -8.85
CA GLU A 60 -3.60 3.69 -9.85
C GLU A 60 -4.42 2.59 -10.54
N GLU A 61 -3.86 1.40 -10.73
CA GLU A 61 -4.53 0.26 -11.34
C GLU A 61 -5.79 -0.16 -10.57
N PHE A 62 -5.84 0.00 -9.25
CA PHE A 62 -7.03 -0.35 -8.46
C PHE A 62 -8.16 0.65 -8.66
N LYS A 63 -7.84 1.94 -8.85
CA LYS A 63 -8.85 2.96 -9.17
C LYS A 63 -9.47 2.69 -10.54
N ILE A 64 -8.62 2.43 -11.54
CA ILE A 64 -9.07 2.11 -12.90
C ILE A 64 -9.87 0.81 -12.93
N LYS A 65 -9.45 -0.22 -12.16
CA LYS A 65 -10.19 -1.48 -12.06
C LYS A 65 -11.60 -1.29 -11.52
N LYS A 66 -11.80 -0.43 -10.51
CA LYS A 66 -13.14 -0.10 -10.01
C LYS A 66 -14.01 0.54 -11.09
N LEU A 67 -13.45 1.49 -11.85
CA LEU A 67 -14.16 2.12 -12.97
C LEU A 67 -14.49 1.11 -14.08
N LEU A 68 -13.58 0.18 -14.36
CA LEU A 68 -13.79 -0.87 -15.35
C LEU A 68 -14.95 -1.80 -14.98
N GLU A 69 -15.06 -2.20 -13.71
CA GLU A 69 -16.19 -3.01 -13.25
C GLU A 69 -17.52 -2.25 -13.32
N ALA A 70 -17.53 -0.95 -12.98
CA ALA A 70 -18.71 -0.11 -13.18
C ALA A 70 -19.10 0.02 -14.66
N ALA A 71 -18.13 0.21 -15.57
CA ALA A 71 -18.38 0.29 -17.00
C ALA A 71 -18.93 -1.03 -17.59
N LYS A 72 -18.41 -2.18 -17.13
CA LYS A 72 -18.95 -3.51 -17.49
C LYS A 72 -20.38 -3.70 -17.01
N GLN A 73 -20.69 -3.21 -15.81
CA GLN A 73 -22.05 -3.27 -15.29
C GLN A 73 -23.00 -2.41 -16.14
N ASN A 74 -22.60 -1.17 -16.46
CA ASN A 74 -23.37 -0.31 -17.36
C ASN A 74 -23.60 -0.92 -18.74
N TYR A 75 -22.62 -1.65 -19.29
CA TYR A 75 -22.79 -2.38 -20.55
C TYR A 75 -23.83 -3.50 -20.44
N ARG A 76 -23.87 -4.23 -19.31
CA ARG A 76 -24.87 -5.29 -19.07
C ARG A 76 -26.27 -4.72 -18.92
N ASP A 77 -26.38 -3.57 -18.26
CA ASP A 77 -27.66 -2.92 -17.98
C ASP A 77 -28.15 -2.03 -19.14
N ALA A 78 -27.35 -1.88 -20.19
CA ALA A 78 -27.70 -1.06 -21.36
C ALA A 78 -28.82 -1.70 -22.19
N GLU A 79 -29.93 -0.95 -22.32
CA GLU A 79 -31.13 -1.34 -23.06
C GLU A 79 -31.08 -0.98 -24.55
N SER A 80 -30.29 0.03 -24.92
CA SER A 80 -30.13 0.47 -26.32
C SER A 80 -28.78 0.09 -26.91
N ASP A 81 -28.74 -0.07 -28.23
CA ASP A 81 -27.53 -0.41 -28.96
C ASP A 81 -26.49 0.73 -28.91
N ASP A 82 -26.95 1.99 -28.98
CA ASP A 82 -26.10 3.16 -28.80
C ASP A 82 -25.45 3.19 -27.40
N ALA A 83 -26.21 2.89 -26.35
CA ALA A 83 -25.69 2.85 -24.98
C ALA A 83 -24.67 1.71 -24.80
N ARG A 84 -24.89 0.56 -25.45
CA ARG A 84 -23.92 -0.54 -25.49
C ARG A 84 -22.64 -0.14 -26.21
N HIS A 85 -22.75 0.54 -27.35
CA HIS A 85 -21.59 1.01 -28.11
C HIS A 85 -20.74 2.00 -27.29
N VAL A 86 -21.36 2.95 -26.61
CA VAL A 86 -20.67 3.91 -25.73
C VAL A 86 -20.00 3.21 -24.54
N ALA A 87 -20.72 2.29 -23.87
CA ALA A 87 -20.15 1.54 -22.76
C ALA A 87 -18.99 0.65 -23.20
N MET A 88 -19.06 0.04 -24.39
CA MET A 88 -17.98 -0.77 -24.96
C MET A 88 -16.72 0.07 -25.26
N ALA A 89 -16.89 1.28 -25.81
CA ALA A 89 -15.77 2.21 -26.03
C ALA A 89 -15.10 2.62 -24.71
N LEU A 90 -15.89 2.89 -23.67
CA LEU A 90 -15.38 3.22 -22.34
C LEU A 90 -14.62 2.04 -21.70
N ILE A 91 -15.14 0.82 -21.85
CA ILE A 91 -14.45 -0.39 -21.39
C ILE A 91 -13.09 -0.53 -22.07
N ALA A 92 -13.01 -0.32 -23.38
CA ALA A 92 -11.76 -0.43 -24.13
C ALA A 92 -10.71 0.59 -23.67
N ASP A 93 -11.09 1.86 -23.49
CA ASP A 93 -10.19 2.91 -22.98
C ASP A 93 -9.70 2.59 -21.55
N LEU A 94 -10.60 2.18 -20.66
CA LEU A 94 -10.24 1.81 -19.28
C LEU A 94 -9.34 0.57 -19.22
N GLN A 95 -9.56 -0.41 -20.09
CA GLN A 95 -8.67 -1.58 -20.21
C GLN A 95 -7.27 -1.16 -20.65
N GLN A 96 -7.15 -0.32 -21.67
CA GLN A 96 -5.86 0.18 -22.13
C GLN A 96 -5.10 0.89 -21.00
N ARG A 97 -5.77 1.81 -20.29
CA ARG A 97 -5.17 2.53 -19.15
C ARG A 97 -4.78 1.60 -18.00
N TYR A 98 -5.61 0.61 -17.70
CA TYR A 98 -5.30 -0.40 -16.69
C TYR A 98 -4.02 -1.17 -17.03
N HIS A 99 -3.88 -1.61 -18.28
CA HIS A 99 -2.67 -2.32 -18.71
C HIS A 99 -1.41 -1.45 -18.64
N ILE A 100 -1.51 -0.17 -19.03
CA ILE A 100 -0.40 0.79 -18.89
C ILE A 100 0.01 0.95 -17.41
N ALA A 101 -0.95 1.11 -16.50
CA ALA A 101 -0.67 1.25 -15.07
C ALA A 101 -0.02 -0.01 -14.47
N VAL A 102 -0.52 -1.20 -14.85
CA VAL A 102 0.07 -2.48 -14.43
C VAL A 102 1.49 -2.64 -14.94
N GLU A 103 1.76 -2.30 -16.20
CA GLU A 103 3.10 -2.34 -16.77
C GLU A 103 4.05 -1.34 -16.10
N ALA A 104 3.59 -0.11 -15.84
CA ALA A 104 4.36 0.89 -15.12
C ALA A 104 4.78 0.40 -13.73
N ARG A 105 3.83 -0.20 -12.98
CA ARG A 105 4.11 -0.80 -11.67
C ARG A 105 5.07 -1.98 -11.78
N ARG A 106 4.89 -2.86 -12.77
CA ARG A 106 5.81 -3.98 -13.01
C ARG A 106 7.22 -3.50 -13.28
N ARG A 107 7.40 -2.49 -14.14
CA ARG A 107 8.72 -1.89 -14.43
C ARG A 107 9.34 -1.24 -13.20
N PHE A 108 8.53 -0.58 -12.37
CA PHE A 108 8.99 0.01 -11.10
C PHE A 108 9.46 -1.04 -10.09
N MET A 109 8.81 -2.22 -10.07
CA MET A 109 9.13 -3.31 -9.15
C MET A 109 10.17 -4.31 -9.69
N SER A 110 10.56 -4.20 -10.97
CA SER A 110 11.64 -5.01 -11.53
C SER A 110 12.99 -4.53 -10.96
N PRO A 111 13.89 -5.44 -10.57
CA PRO A 111 15.23 -5.10 -10.09
C PRO A 111 16.13 -4.47 -11.18
#